data_AF-A0A7S3PR28-F1
#
_entry.id   AF-A0A7S3PR28-F1
#
_cell.length_a   1.000
_cell.length_b   1.000
_cell.length_c   1.000
_cell.angle_alpha   90.00
_cell.angle_beta   90.00
_cell.angle_gamma   90.00
#
_symmetry.space_group_name_H-M   'P 1'
#
loop_
_entity.id
_entity.type
_entity.pdbx_description
1 polymer ?
#
loop_
_entity_poly.entity_id
_entity_poly.type
_entity_poly.pdbx_seq_one_letter_code
_entity_poly.pdbx_strand_id
1 'polypeptide(L)'
;VGDHTDSDVNNDTSSSGKASERSNGNTVRRLSSAEVFAVALVACMVSICSYWDDVALRGDFTYDDKGTVVKNPVVSQNSSYFDILTADYWGEHIRNPSSHKSYRPITTLTFRLNFELSQLDPYWYHVVNVVLNGIVSSLSVFTADIVFEKCSIPILISSLLFALHPIKTEAVSNITGRAEILMATFYFGGFLIFARNLRV
;
A
#
# COMPACT_ATOMS: atom_id res chain seq x y z
N VAL A 1 -62.74 -65.84 24.46
CA VAL A 1 -61.68 -65.49 23.50
C VAL A 1 -60.49 -65.07 24.36
N GLY A 2 -59.56 -65.96 24.72
CA GLY A 2 -58.88 -66.95 23.88
C GLY A 2 -57.63 -66.26 23.32
N ASP A 3 -56.44 -66.26 23.93
CA ASP A 3 -55.57 -67.30 24.55
C ASP A 3 -54.42 -67.70 23.60
N HIS A 4 -53.20 -67.88 24.17
CA HIS A 4 -51.93 -68.25 23.50
C HIS A 4 -51.40 -67.26 22.41
N THR A 5 -50.13 -67.12 22.03
CA THR A 5 -48.76 -67.56 22.46
C THR A 5 -47.73 -66.54 21.85
N ASP A 6 -46.39 -66.55 21.95
CA ASP A 6 -45.38 -67.48 22.52
C ASP A 6 -44.08 -66.70 22.92
N SER A 7 -42.96 -67.39 23.22
CA SER A 7 -41.59 -66.83 23.39
C SER A 7 -40.76 -66.76 22.09
N ASP A 8 -39.71 -65.92 22.08
CA ASP A 8 -38.35 -66.11 21.50
C ASP A 8 -37.69 -64.72 21.23
N VAL A 9 -36.59 -64.32 21.88
CA VAL A 9 -35.18 -64.75 21.82
C VAL A 9 -34.38 -64.15 20.64
N ASN A 10 -33.43 -63.28 21.03
CA ASN A 10 -32.19 -62.88 20.35
C ASN A 10 -32.19 -61.97 19.10
N ASN A 11 -31.75 -60.72 19.37
CA ASN A 11 -30.45 -60.18 18.91
C ASN A 11 -30.23 -59.99 17.41
N ASP A 12 -30.25 -58.71 16.97
CA ASP A 12 -29.34 -58.30 15.90
C ASP A 12 -28.82 -56.87 16.10
N THR A 13 -27.51 -56.71 15.87
CA THR A 13 -26.80 -55.45 16.03
C THR A 13 -27.07 -54.50 14.86
N SER A 14 -27.49 -53.27 15.15
CA SER A 14 -27.19 -52.16 14.22
C SER A 14 -26.64 -50.96 14.98
N SER A 15 -25.40 -50.62 14.66
CA SER A 15 -24.74 -49.41 15.12
C SER A 15 -25.48 -48.19 14.55
N SER A 16 -26.28 -47.52 15.37
CA SER A 16 -26.71 -46.15 15.04
C SER A 16 -25.47 -45.27 15.06
N GLY A 17 -24.91 -45.04 13.87
CA GLY A 17 -23.65 -44.36 13.71
C GLY A 17 -23.74 -42.95 14.28
N LYS A 18 -22.74 -42.56 15.07
CA LYS A 18 -22.42 -41.14 15.26
C LYS A 18 -22.09 -40.58 13.89
N ALA A 19 -23.09 -40.02 13.22
CA ALA A 19 -22.92 -39.21 12.02
C ALA A 19 -22.15 -37.96 12.43
N SER A 20 -20.82 -38.09 12.44
CA SER A 20 -19.89 -36.98 12.55
C SER A 20 -20.06 -36.15 11.29
N GLU A 21 -21.02 -35.23 11.30
CA GLU A 21 -21.13 -34.13 10.34
C GLU A 21 -19.89 -33.23 10.49
N ARG A 22 -18.79 -33.70 9.88
CA ARG A 22 -17.67 -32.83 9.52
C ARG A 22 -18.19 -31.88 8.47
N SER A 23 -18.71 -30.74 8.93
CA SER A 23 -18.86 -29.53 8.13
C SER A 23 -17.47 -29.02 7.75
N ASN A 24 -16.85 -29.71 6.79
CA ASN A 24 -15.59 -29.34 6.16
C ASN A 24 -15.89 -28.40 4.97
N GLY A 25 -16.82 -27.47 5.16
CA GLY A 25 -16.97 -26.31 4.31
C GLY A 25 -15.88 -25.31 4.66
N ASN A 26 -15.02 -24.99 3.69
CA ASN A 26 -13.94 -24.00 3.82
C ASN A 26 -14.52 -22.60 4.07
N THR A 27 -14.95 -22.36 5.31
CA THR A 27 -15.49 -21.08 5.76
C THR A 27 -14.32 -20.11 5.80
N VAL A 28 -14.24 -19.23 4.79
CA VAL A 28 -13.16 -18.25 4.70
C VAL A 28 -13.18 -17.37 5.94
N ARG A 29 -12.15 -17.49 6.78
CA ARG A 29 -12.03 -16.73 8.03
C ARG A 29 -12.13 -15.25 7.74
N ARG A 30 -12.98 -14.55 8.51
CA ARG A 30 -13.03 -13.09 8.54
C ARG A 30 -12.00 -12.56 9.54
N LEU A 31 -11.21 -11.58 9.14
CA LEU A 31 -10.24 -10.92 10.02
C LEU A 31 -10.96 -9.94 10.97
N SER A 32 -10.47 -9.88 12.21
CA SER A 32 -10.76 -8.79 13.14
C SER A 32 -9.96 -7.53 12.75
N SER A 33 -10.41 -6.36 13.21
CA SER A 33 -9.72 -5.09 12.92
C SER A 33 -8.27 -5.04 13.44
N ALA A 34 -7.96 -5.76 14.52
CA ALA A 34 -6.60 -5.89 15.03
C ALA A 34 -5.71 -6.72 14.09
N GLU A 35 -6.24 -7.78 13.49
CA GLU A 35 -5.51 -8.60 12.51
C GLU A 35 -5.28 -7.84 11.19
N VAL A 36 -6.27 -7.08 10.71
CA VAL A 36 -6.10 -6.20 9.53
C VAL A 36 -5.00 -5.17 9.78
N PHE A 37 -4.96 -4.56 10.97
CA PHE A 37 -3.90 -3.63 11.36
C PHE A 37 -2.53 -4.32 11.44
N ALA A 38 -2.46 -5.52 12.00
CA ALA A 38 -1.22 -6.30 12.02
C ALA A 38 -0.73 -6.66 10.60
N VAL A 39 -1.64 -7.04 9.69
CA VAL A 39 -1.30 -7.28 8.27
C VAL A 39 -0.82 -5.99 7.58
N ALA A 40 -1.42 -4.82 7.89
CA ALA A 40 -0.96 -3.53 7.39
C ALA A 40 0.47 -3.20 7.86
N LEU A 41 0.79 -3.43 9.14
CA LEU A 41 2.14 -3.27 9.67
C LEU A 41 3.14 -4.24 9.02
N VAL A 42 2.77 -5.51 8.83
CA VAL A 42 3.62 -6.50 8.15
C VAL A 42 3.85 -6.11 6.69
N ALA A 43 2.81 -5.68 5.96
CA ALA A 43 2.95 -5.20 4.59
C ALA A 43 3.83 -3.94 4.51
N CYS A 44 3.73 -3.02 5.47
CA CYS A 44 4.63 -1.87 5.61
C CYS A 44 6.08 -2.31 5.79
N MET A 45 6.34 -3.20 6.76
CA MET A 45 7.68 -3.69 7.07
C MET A 45 8.29 -4.47 5.90
N VAL A 46 7.55 -5.39 5.28
CA VAL A 46 7.99 -6.13 4.09
C VAL A 46 8.31 -5.17 2.97
N SER A 47 7.42 -4.21 2.68
CA SER A 47 7.65 -3.19 1.65
C SER A 47 8.88 -2.35 1.94
N ILE A 48 9.15 -1.95 3.20
CA ILE A 48 10.37 -1.20 3.54
C ILE A 48 11.60 -2.11 3.37
N CYS A 49 11.63 -3.28 4.00
CA CYS A 49 12.75 -4.22 3.96
C CYS A 49 13.14 -4.65 2.54
N SER A 50 12.18 -4.77 1.61
CA SER A 50 12.45 -5.13 0.21
C SER A 50 13.15 -4.04 -0.60
N TYR A 51 13.06 -2.77 -0.19
CA TYR A 51 13.75 -1.63 -0.84
C TYR A 51 14.85 -1.01 0.04
N TRP A 52 15.05 -1.52 1.26
CA TRP A 52 16.11 -1.10 2.18
C TRP A 52 17.43 -1.83 1.89
N ASP A 53 17.86 -1.79 0.63
CA ASP A 53 19.17 -2.28 0.21
C ASP A 53 20.15 -1.11 0.05
N ASP A 54 21.42 -1.32 0.39
CA ASP A 54 22.47 -0.28 0.34
C ASP A 54 22.69 0.20 -1.10
N VAL A 55 22.54 -0.69 -2.10
CA VAL A 55 22.62 -0.36 -3.53
C VAL A 55 21.47 0.56 -3.97
N ALA A 56 20.25 0.32 -3.47
CA ALA A 56 19.09 1.14 -3.80
C ALA A 56 19.15 2.52 -3.11
N LEU A 57 19.59 2.56 -1.85
CA LEU A 57 19.67 3.80 -1.08
C LEU A 57 20.88 4.69 -1.46
N ARG A 58 21.96 4.14 -2.02
CA ARG A 58 23.13 4.90 -2.49
C ARG A 58 23.09 5.30 -3.97
N GLY A 59 21.94 5.19 -4.62
CA GLY A 59 21.78 5.73 -5.97
C GLY A 59 22.03 7.25 -5.99
N ASP A 60 22.78 7.74 -6.97
CA ASP A 60 22.94 9.18 -7.22
C ASP A 60 21.71 9.74 -7.96
N PHE A 61 21.57 11.06 -8.04
CA PHE A 61 20.51 11.70 -8.83
C PHE A 61 20.70 11.36 -10.32
N THR A 62 19.76 10.64 -10.94
CA THR A 62 19.85 10.22 -12.35
C THR A 62 18.76 10.85 -13.20
N TYR A 63 18.96 10.87 -14.53
CA TYR A 63 17.97 11.34 -15.51
C TYR A 63 17.19 12.59 -15.08
N ASP A 64 15.89 12.43 -14.80
CA ASP A 64 14.94 13.49 -14.47
C ASP A 64 15.16 14.10 -13.08
N ASP A 65 15.80 13.39 -12.14
CA ASP A 65 16.17 13.89 -10.82
C ASP A 65 17.06 15.14 -10.93
N LYS A 66 17.95 15.14 -11.92
CA LYS A 66 18.84 16.27 -12.20
C LYS A 66 18.08 17.52 -12.63
N GLY A 67 16.95 17.37 -13.31
CA GLY A 67 16.09 18.47 -13.72
C GLY A 67 15.14 18.95 -12.62
N THR A 68 14.51 18.00 -11.93
CA THR A 68 13.41 18.23 -10.98
C THR A 68 13.86 18.59 -9.57
N VAL A 69 15.05 18.13 -9.15
CA VAL A 69 15.62 18.39 -7.81
C VAL A 69 16.89 19.24 -7.93
N VAL A 70 17.93 18.74 -8.60
CA VAL A 70 19.28 19.35 -8.54
C VAL A 70 19.32 20.72 -9.21
N LYS A 71 18.81 20.84 -10.44
CA LYS A 71 18.79 22.09 -11.22
C LYS A 71 17.56 22.96 -10.96
N ASN A 72 16.58 22.48 -10.20
CA ASN A 72 15.31 23.18 -10.01
C ASN A 72 15.47 24.36 -9.03
N PRO A 73 15.34 25.63 -9.48
CA PRO A 73 15.52 26.79 -8.61
C PRO A 73 14.48 26.87 -7.47
N VAL A 74 13.31 26.28 -7.66
CA VAL A 74 12.21 26.27 -6.68
C VAL A 74 12.49 25.30 -5.52
N VAL A 75 13.38 24.32 -5.75
CA VAL A 75 13.83 23.33 -4.76
C VAL A 75 15.12 23.75 -4.07
N SER A 76 16.12 24.23 -4.82
CA SER A 76 17.49 24.42 -4.31
C SER A 76 17.91 25.86 -4.00
N GLN A 77 17.12 26.87 -4.40
CA GLN A 77 17.43 28.28 -4.15
C GLN A 77 16.49 28.88 -3.10
N ASN A 78 16.87 30.03 -2.53
CA ASN A 78 16.04 30.87 -1.65
C ASN A 78 14.86 31.56 -2.39
N SER A 79 14.21 30.83 -3.30
CA SER A 79 12.90 31.16 -3.87
C SER A 79 11.83 31.20 -2.77
N SER A 80 10.73 31.90 -3.02
CA SER A 80 9.58 31.89 -2.12
C SER A 80 8.90 30.52 -2.14
N TYR A 81 8.33 30.07 -1.02
CA TYR A 81 7.46 28.88 -1.04
C TYR A 81 6.24 29.08 -1.94
N PHE A 82 5.82 30.32 -2.21
CA PHE A 82 4.75 30.62 -3.15
C PHE A 82 5.15 30.33 -4.61
N ASP A 83 6.44 30.30 -4.94
CA ASP A 83 6.92 30.03 -6.30
C ASP A 83 6.59 28.60 -6.72
N ILE A 84 6.51 27.66 -5.77
CA ILE A 84 6.00 26.28 -5.94
C ILE A 84 4.61 26.25 -6.58
N LEU A 85 3.75 27.22 -6.27
CA LEU A 85 2.38 27.27 -6.78
C LEU A 85 2.30 27.84 -8.19
N THR A 86 3.35 28.52 -8.66
CA THR A 86 3.42 29.21 -9.95
C THR A 86 4.42 28.60 -10.93
N ALA A 87 5.29 27.71 -10.48
CA ALA A 87 6.23 26.96 -11.31
C ALA A 87 5.65 25.64 -11.82
N ASP A 88 6.26 25.11 -12.87
CA ASP A 88 6.12 23.72 -13.28
C ASP A 88 7.06 22.80 -12.48
N TYR A 89 6.95 21.50 -12.72
CA TYR A 89 7.70 20.45 -12.03
C TYR A 89 9.22 20.54 -12.23
N TRP A 90 9.68 21.24 -13.27
CA TRP A 90 11.09 21.42 -13.61
C TRP A 90 11.65 22.76 -13.10
N GLY A 91 10.81 23.60 -12.48
CA GLY A 91 11.20 24.87 -11.88
C GLY A 91 11.06 26.09 -12.79
N GLU A 92 10.48 25.94 -13.97
CA GLU A 92 10.19 27.06 -14.87
C GLU A 92 8.81 27.65 -14.56
N HIS A 93 8.62 28.96 -14.72
CA HIS A 93 7.33 29.59 -14.39
C HIS A 93 6.24 29.11 -15.37
N ILE A 94 5.10 28.63 -14.86
CA ILE A 94 4.09 27.89 -15.66
C ILE A 94 3.48 28.71 -16.81
N ARG A 95 3.58 30.05 -16.78
CA ARG A 95 3.17 30.92 -17.89
C ARG A 95 4.20 31.04 -19.03
N ASN A 96 5.48 30.75 -18.80
CA ASN A 96 6.55 30.85 -19.80
C ASN A 96 6.27 29.89 -20.98
N PRO A 97 6.34 30.33 -22.25
CA PRO A 97 6.22 29.44 -23.41
C PRO A 97 7.16 28.22 -23.40
N SER A 98 8.34 28.32 -22.76
CA SER A 98 9.32 27.22 -22.62
C SER A 98 9.02 26.25 -21.48
N SER A 99 8.01 26.51 -20.64
CA SER A 99 7.58 25.60 -19.57
C SER A 99 6.91 24.34 -20.14
N HIS A 100 7.17 23.19 -19.52
CA HIS A 100 6.53 21.91 -19.85
C HIS A 100 5.05 21.84 -19.40
N LYS A 101 4.56 22.86 -18.68
CA LYS A 101 3.20 22.95 -18.10
C LYS A 101 2.84 21.83 -17.12
N SER A 102 3.82 21.02 -16.71
CA SER A 102 3.67 19.91 -15.77
C SER A 102 3.47 20.43 -14.35
N TYR A 103 2.23 20.52 -13.87
CA TYR A 103 1.95 21.06 -12.54
C TYR A 103 1.95 19.95 -11.46
N ARG A 104 2.96 19.96 -10.57
CA ARG A 104 3.13 18.99 -9.47
C ARG A 104 3.57 19.66 -8.14
N PRO A 105 2.84 20.68 -7.64
CA PRO A 105 3.31 21.53 -6.53
C PRO A 105 3.59 20.76 -5.23
N ILE A 106 2.77 19.74 -4.90
CA ILE A 106 2.98 18.92 -3.69
C ILE A 106 4.29 18.14 -3.79
N THR A 107 4.59 17.53 -4.95
CA THR A 107 5.86 16.81 -5.14
C THR A 107 7.05 17.75 -5.02
N THR A 108 7.01 18.90 -5.70
CA THR A 108 8.07 19.93 -5.62
C THR A 108 8.25 20.44 -4.18
N LEU A 109 7.17 20.65 -3.42
CA LEU A 109 7.22 20.98 -2.00
C LEU A 109 7.93 19.88 -1.18
N THR A 110 7.61 18.60 -1.40
CA THR A 110 8.30 17.51 -0.70
C THR A 110 9.79 17.42 -1.05
N PHE A 111 10.20 17.76 -2.29
CA PHE A 111 11.63 17.83 -2.64
C PHE A 111 12.33 19.02 -1.98
N ARG A 112 11.66 20.16 -1.89
CA ARG A 112 12.18 21.35 -1.19
C ARG A 112 12.36 21.11 0.31
N LEU A 113 11.35 20.54 0.98
CA LEU A 113 11.46 20.16 2.39
C LEU A 113 12.57 19.12 2.62
N ASN A 114 12.78 18.19 1.69
CA ASN A 114 13.90 17.25 1.72
C ASN A 114 15.25 17.96 1.57
N PHE A 115 15.35 18.93 0.66
CA PHE A 115 16.55 19.75 0.45
C PHE A 115 16.88 20.58 1.69
N GLU A 116 15.88 21.18 2.33
CA GLU A 116 16.06 21.95 3.57
C GLU A 116 16.61 21.09 4.72
N LEU A 117 16.29 19.78 4.76
CA LEU A 117 16.75 18.83 5.78
C LEU A 117 18.10 18.16 5.47
N SER A 118 18.34 17.75 4.22
CA SER A 118 19.49 16.92 3.83
C SER A 118 20.33 17.48 2.68
N GLN A 119 20.02 18.69 2.19
CA GLN A 119 20.63 19.29 1.00
C GLN A 119 20.57 18.31 -0.18
N LEU A 120 21.59 18.27 -1.05
CA LEU A 120 21.69 17.33 -2.17
C LEU A 120 22.37 16.00 -1.78
N ASP A 121 22.01 15.42 -0.63
CA ASP A 121 22.36 14.04 -0.30
C ASP A 121 21.26 13.09 -0.80
N PRO A 122 21.47 12.34 -1.91
CA PRO A 122 20.42 11.52 -2.52
C PRO A 122 19.95 10.37 -1.62
N TYR A 123 20.77 9.94 -0.65
CA TYR A 123 20.42 8.88 0.30
C TYR A 123 19.10 9.16 1.01
N TRP A 124 18.93 10.38 1.52
CA TRP A 124 17.71 10.78 2.22
C TRP A 124 16.49 10.92 1.29
N TYR A 125 16.70 11.18 0.00
CA TYR A 125 15.60 11.20 -0.97
C TYR A 125 15.05 9.79 -1.23
N HIS A 126 15.94 8.79 -1.35
CA HIS A 126 15.55 7.39 -1.46
C HIS A 126 14.87 6.88 -0.18
N VAL A 127 15.41 7.20 1.01
CA VAL A 127 14.80 6.85 2.30
C VAL A 127 13.35 7.37 2.39
N VAL A 128 13.09 8.62 1.99
CA VAL A 128 11.72 9.18 1.97
C VAL A 128 10.81 8.41 1.00
N ASN A 129 11.30 8.02 -0.19
CA ASN A 129 10.50 7.24 -1.15
C ASN A 129 10.19 5.84 -0.59
N VAL A 130 11.14 5.17 0.05
CA VAL A 130 10.94 3.85 0.69
C VAL A 130 9.93 3.93 1.85
N VAL A 131 10.01 4.95 2.70
CA VAL A 131 9.04 5.18 3.79
C VAL A 131 7.64 5.47 3.26
N LEU A 132 7.51 6.37 2.28
CA LEU A 132 6.22 6.66 1.62
C LEU A 132 5.64 5.40 0.97
N ASN A 133 6.45 4.56 0.33
CA ASN A 133 6.03 3.28 -0.23
C ASN A 133 5.50 2.30 0.83
N GLY A 134 6.12 2.24 2.02
CA GLY A 134 5.60 1.48 3.16
C GLY A 134 4.20 1.95 3.59
N ILE A 135 3.96 3.27 3.60
CA ILE A 135 2.63 3.85 3.87
C ILE A 135 1.62 3.43 2.79
N VAL A 136 1.97 3.53 1.50
CA VAL A 136 1.09 3.08 0.40
C VAL A 136 0.76 1.58 0.52
N SER A 137 1.75 0.73 0.83
CA SER A 137 1.56 -0.70 1.06
C SER A 137 0.72 -1.01 2.31
N SER A 138 0.65 -0.11 3.29
CA SER A 138 -0.29 -0.20 4.41
C SER A 138 -1.71 0.18 3.99
N LEU A 139 -1.86 1.24 3.21
CA LEU A 139 -3.17 1.72 2.72
C LEU A 139 -3.84 0.74 1.76
N SER A 140 -3.06 -0.03 0.98
CA SER A 140 -3.59 -1.08 0.13
C SER A 140 -4.19 -2.25 0.92
N VAL A 141 -3.68 -2.57 2.12
CA VAL A 141 -4.29 -3.58 3.02
C VAL A 141 -5.68 -3.15 3.47
N PHE A 142 -5.84 -1.91 3.93
CA PHE A 142 -7.16 -1.39 4.31
C PHE A 142 -8.12 -1.32 3.11
N THR A 143 -7.59 -1.02 1.92
CA THR A 143 -8.37 -1.02 0.67
C THR A 143 -8.85 -2.44 0.33
N ALA A 144 -7.98 -3.44 0.48
CA ALA A 144 -8.32 -4.85 0.31
C ALA A 144 -9.34 -5.35 1.35
N ASP A 145 -9.25 -4.92 2.62
CA ASP A 145 -10.24 -5.24 3.66
C ASP A 145 -11.64 -4.73 3.30
N ILE A 146 -11.71 -3.52 2.72
CA ILE A 146 -12.96 -2.95 2.21
C ILE A 146 -13.50 -3.77 1.03
N VAL A 147 -12.67 -4.12 0.05
CA VAL A 147 -13.09 -4.81 -1.18
C VAL A 147 -13.45 -6.29 -0.96
N PHE A 148 -12.72 -7.00 -0.10
CA PHE A 148 -12.89 -8.45 0.11
C PHE A 148 -13.71 -8.81 1.37
N GLU A 149 -14.45 -7.87 1.95
CA GLU A 149 -15.34 -8.08 3.10
C GLU A 149 -14.68 -8.84 4.27
N LYS A 150 -13.46 -8.44 4.63
CA LYS A 150 -12.63 -9.05 5.68
C LYS A 150 -12.14 -10.48 5.41
N CYS A 151 -12.28 -11.02 4.20
CA CYS A 151 -11.80 -12.38 3.88
C CYS A 151 -10.27 -12.49 3.98
N SER A 152 -9.77 -13.34 4.88
CA SER A 152 -8.33 -13.41 5.23
C SER A 152 -7.41 -13.67 4.03
N ILE A 153 -7.73 -14.67 3.21
CA ILE A 153 -6.82 -15.14 2.14
C ILE A 153 -6.68 -14.10 1.01
N PRO A 154 -7.77 -13.53 0.43
CA PRO A 154 -7.65 -12.47 -0.57
C PRO A 154 -6.90 -11.22 -0.07
N ILE A 155 -7.11 -10.81 1.18
CA ILE A 155 -6.41 -9.65 1.77
C ILE A 155 -4.91 -9.93 1.88
N LEU A 156 -4.51 -11.10 2.39
CA LEU A 156 -3.10 -11.50 2.48
C LEU A 156 -2.43 -11.59 1.11
N ILE A 157 -3.08 -12.23 0.13
CA ILE A 157 -2.51 -12.39 -1.22
C ILE A 157 -2.39 -11.02 -1.92
N SER A 158 -3.44 -10.22 -1.94
CA SER A 158 -3.42 -8.91 -2.62
C SER A 158 -2.42 -7.93 -1.99
N SER A 159 -2.31 -7.91 -0.66
CA SER A 159 -1.36 -7.05 0.04
C SER A 159 0.10 -7.47 -0.15
N LEU A 160 0.41 -8.77 -0.08
CA LEU A 160 1.76 -9.28 -0.37
C LEU A 160 2.16 -9.03 -1.82
N LEU A 161 1.26 -9.29 -2.77
CA LEU A 161 1.49 -9.00 -4.19
C LEU A 161 1.73 -7.50 -4.43
N PHE A 162 1.00 -6.62 -3.74
CA PHE A 162 1.19 -5.17 -3.87
C PHE A 162 2.46 -4.66 -3.19
N ALA A 163 2.82 -5.20 -2.02
CA ALA A 163 4.03 -4.81 -1.29
C ALA A 163 5.31 -5.19 -2.05
N LEU A 164 5.32 -6.39 -2.65
CA LEU A 164 6.46 -6.97 -3.36
C LEU A 164 6.43 -6.74 -4.89
N HIS A 165 5.48 -5.95 -5.42
CA HIS A 165 5.27 -5.89 -6.86
C HIS A 165 6.47 -5.30 -7.62
N PRO A 166 7.13 -6.03 -8.55
CA PRO A 166 8.31 -5.53 -9.24
C PRO A 166 8.08 -4.21 -10.01
N ILE A 167 6.86 -3.95 -10.49
CA ILE A 167 6.51 -2.66 -11.15
C ILE A 167 6.78 -1.43 -10.28
N LYS A 168 6.87 -1.58 -8.96
CA LYS A 168 7.13 -0.48 -8.02
C LYS A 168 8.63 -0.19 -7.87
N THR A 169 9.53 -1.05 -8.36
CA THR A 169 10.99 -0.82 -8.23
C THR A 169 11.41 0.48 -8.89
N GLU A 170 10.88 0.80 -10.07
CA GLU A 170 11.15 2.05 -10.78
C GLU A 170 10.62 3.25 -9.98
N ALA A 171 9.35 3.23 -9.56
CA ALA A 171 8.74 4.32 -8.80
C ALA A 171 9.36 4.56 -7.40
N VAL A 172 9.97 3.53 -6.79
CA VAL A 172 10.58 3.63 -5.44
C VAL A 172 12.06 3.98 -5.51
N SER A 173 12.81 3.38 -6.45
CA SER A 173 14.27 3.59 -6.57
C SER A 173 14.63 4.86 -7.35
N ASN A 174 13.71 5.39 -8.16
CA ASN A 174 13.88 6.69 -8.82
C ASN A 174 13.41 7.81 -7.88
N ILE A 175 14.19 8.87 -7.68
CA ILE A 175 13.83 9.95 -6.75
C ILE A 175 12.58 10.69 -7.27
N THR A 176 12.53 10.97 -8.58
CA THR A 176 11.34 11.54 -9.25
C THR A 176 10.07 10.70 -9.11
N GLY A 177 10.19 9.38 -8.90
CA GLY A 177 9.09 8.44 -8.65
C GLY A 177 8.24 8.77 -7.40
N ARG A 178 8.71 9.71 -6.57
CA ARG A 178 7.95 10.29 -5.46
C ARG A 178 6.59 10.83 -5.89
N ALA A 179 6.43 11.34 -7.11
CA ALA A 179 5.14 11.85 -7.59
C ALA A 179 4.07 10.75 -7.65
N GLU A 180 4.45 9.57 -8.15
CA GLU A 180 3.61 8.39 -8.30
C GLU A 180 3.27 7.79 -6.92
N ILE A 181 4.23 7.76 -5.99
CA ILE A 181 4.00 7.30 -4.60
C ILE A 181 3.05 8.25 -3.85
N LEU A 182 3.24 9.56 -3.96
CA LEU A 182 2.34 10.55 -3.34
C LEU A 182 0.93 10.45 -3.93
N MET A 183 0.80 10.33 -5.26
CA MET A 183 -0.48 10.11 -5.93
C MET A 183 -1.18 8.86 -5.38
N ALA A 184 -0.48 7.72 -5.27
CA ALA A 184 -1.04 6.49 -4.72
C ALA A 184 -1.46 6.65 -3.25
N THR A 185 -0.68 7.39 -2.44
CA THR A 185 -0.98 7.70 -1.03
C THR A 185 -2.30 8.46 -0.91
N PHE A 186 -2.46 9.56 -1.66
CA PHE A 186 -3.69 10.37 -1.62
C PHE A 186 -4.88 9.64 -2.25
N TYR A 187 -4.67 8.84 -3.29
CA TYR A 187 -5.72 8.04 -3.91
C TYR A 187 -6.30 7.01 -2.94
N PHE A 188 -5.47 6.17 -2.33
CA PHE A 188 -5.96 5.19 -1.34
C PHE A 188 -6.52 5.88 -0.10
N GLY A 189 -5.85 6.93 0.43
CA GLY A 189 -6.37 7.68 1.57
C GLY A 189 -7.76 8.27 1.32
N GLY A 190 -7.96 8.89 0.15
CA GLY A 190 -9.26 9.42 -0.30
C GLY A 190 -10.31 8.33 -0.49
N PHE A 191 -9.95 7.22 -1.12
CA PHE A 191 -10.83 6.06 -1.30
C PHE A 191 -11.29 5.47 0.04
N LEU A 192 -10.38 5.30 1.01
CA LEU A 192 -10.71 4.80 2.36
C LEU A 192 -11.66 5.74 3.11
N ILE A 193 -11.46 7.05 3.03
CA ILE A 193 -12.36 8.05 3.62
C ILE A 193 -13.75 7.99 2.97
N PHE A 194 -13.80 7.95 1.64
CA PHE A 194 -15.05 7.84 0.87
C PHE A 194 -15.81 6.56 1.18
N ALA A 195 -15.14 5.40 1.13
CA ALA A 195 -15.74 4.11 1.42
C ALA A 195 -16.17 3.96 2.88
N ARG A 196 -15.49 4.62 3.84
CA ARG A 196 -15.94 4.70 5.24
C ARG A 196 -17.23 5.54 5.36
N ASN A 197 -17.31 6.67 4.67
CA ASN A 197 -18.47 7.55 4.70
C ASN A 197 -19.71 6.93 4.02
N LEU A 198 -19.53 6.08 3.00
CA LEU A 198 -20.62 5.32 2.36
C LEU A 198 -21.12 4.10 3.17
N ARG A 199 -20.41 3.72 4.24
CA ARG A 199 -20.75 2.58 5.11
C ARG A 199 -21.41 3.02 6.43
N VAL A 200 -21.91 4.25 6.46
CA VAL A 200 -22.77 4.84 7.51
C VAL A 200 -24.23 4.66 7.10
#